data_AF-A0A1F7R8P5-F1
#
_entry.id   AF-A0A1F7R8P5-F1
#
_cell.length_a   1.000
_cell.length_b   1.000
_cell.length_c   1.000
_cell.angle_alpha   90.00
_cell.angle_beta   90.00
_cell.angle_gamma   90.00
#
_symmetry.space_group_name_H-M   'P 1'
#
loop_
_entity.id
_entity.type
_entity.pdbx_description
1 polymer ?
#
loop_
_entity_poly.entity_id
_entity_poly.type
_entity_poly.pdbx_seq_one_letter_code
_entity_poly.pdbx_strand_id
1 'polypeptide(L)'
;MRTATRLKKSATTVTAPPNLPKSHSGSVTLLGLVFLAMAVTQLISFNEFEVVLAVGGFGNTSVVATILILAELLAAVGFLRLRISHLLRVLSAISAVAVSGFWFVQNIRLISDGMAGLIPNVGFFGDYLVQSPGWWTTLQTAALVFWVIYSLNLMRSSLSLEEA
;
A
#
# COMPACT_ATOMS: atom_id res chain seq x y z
N MET A 1 -6.05 31.16 -12.50
CA MET A 1 -6.35 31.65 -11.13
C MET A 1 -7.43 30.82 -10.41
N ARG A 2 -8.58 30.48 -11.02
CA ARG A 2 -9.63 29.63 -10.41
C ARG A 2 -9.18 28.22 -9.97
N THR A 3 -8.20 27.63 -10.65
CA THR A 3 -7.68 26.27 -10.36
C THR A 3 -6.90 26.22 -9.04
N ALA A 4 -6.06 27.23 -8.78
CA ALA A 4 -5.28 27.32 -7.55
C ALA A 4 -6.17 27.49 -6.32
N THR A 5 -7.26 28.25 -6.44
CA THR A 5 -8.22 28.46 -5.34
C THR A 5 -8.99 27.18 -5.01
N ARG A 6 -9.32 26.35 -6.01
CA ARG A 6 -9.98 25.04 -5.78
C ARG A 6 -9.06 24.02 -5.10
N LEU A 7 -7.79 23.95 -5.51
CA LEU A 7 -6.81 23.07 -4.85
C LEU A 7 -6.59 23.47 -3.38
N LYS A 8 -6.51 24.78 -3.11
CA LYS A 8 -6.34 25.28 -1.74
C LYS A 8 -7.55 24.95 -0.85
N LYS A 9 -8.78 25.06 -1.38
CA LYS A 9 -10.00 24.73 -0.64
C LYS A 9 -10.14 23.22 -0.39
N SER A 10 -9.80 22.38 -1.38
CA SER A 10 -9.85 20.91 -1.26
C SER A 10 -8.84 20.38 -0.22
N ALA A 11 -7.65 20.99 -0.13
CA ALA A 11 -6.62 20.60 0.84
C ALA A 11 -7.05 20.82 2.31
N THR A 12 -7.94 21.79 2.58
CA THR A 12 -8.34 22.18 3.94
C THR A 12 -9.66 21.57 4.40
N THR A 13 -10.47 21.01 3.50
CA THR A 13 -11.75 20.39 3.88
C THR A 13 -11.49 18.99 4.45
N VAL A 14 -11.64 18.85 5.76
CA VAL A 14 -11.64 17.55 6.44
C VAL A 14 -12.91 16.82 6.04
N THR A 15 -12.79 15.67 5.37
CA THR A 15 -13.95 14.89 4.94
C THR A 15 -14.37 13.93 6.04
N ALA A 16 -15.67 13.63 6.08
CA ALA A 16 -16.20 12.58 6.94
C ALA A 16 -15.51 11.23 6.61
N PRO A 17 -15.41 10.31 7.58
CA PRO A 17 -14.93 8.96 7.30
C PRO A 17 -15.79 8.30 6.21
N PRO A 18 -15.24 7.35 5.41
CA PRO A 18 -16.02 6.69 4.37
C PRO A 18 -17.31 6.08 4.95
N ASN A 19 -18.46 6.40 4.33
CA ASN A 19 -19.73 5.82 4.73
C ASN A 19 -19.87 4.44 4.09
N LEU A 20 -19.41 3.42 4.82
CA LEU A 20 -19.42 2.02 4.37
C LEU A 20 -20.53 1.24 5.07
N PRO A 21 -21.21 0.31 4.36
CA PRO A 21 -22.07 -0.66 5.01
C PRO A 21 -21.30 -1.44 6.09
N LYS A 22 -21.95 -1.73 7.23
CA LYS A 22 -21.30 -2.42 8.37
C LYS A 22 -20.65 -3.75 7.96
N SER A 23 -21.23 -4.46 6.99
CA SER A 23 -20.74 -5.72 6.45
C SER A 23 -19.36 -5.63 5.79
N HIS A 24 -19.02 -4.48 5.19
CA HIS A 24 -17.75 -4.30 4.46
C HIS A 24 -16.72 -3.47 5.23
N SER A 25 -17.16 -2.72 6.24
CA SER A 25 -16.28 -1.85 7.04
C SER A 25 -15.14 -2.61 7.72
N GLY A 26 -15.38 -3.85 8.16
CA GLY A 26 -14.34 -4.67 8.80
C GLY A 26 -13.22 -5.02 7.82
N SER A 27 -13.59 -5.42 6.59
CA SER A 27 -12.64 -5.77 5.53
C SER A 27 -11.75 -4.57 5.14
N VAL A 28 -12.33 -3.39 4.96
CA VAL A 28 -11.55 -2.17 4.63
C VAL A 28 -10.59 -1.81 5.75
N THR A 29 -11.04 -1.86 7.01
CA THR A 29 -10.18 -1.56 8.17
C THR A 29 -9.04 -2.57 8.28
N LEU A 30 -9.33 -3.85 8.05
CA LEU A 30 -8.33 -4.92 8.09
C LEU A 30 -7.25 -4.71 7.02
N LEU A 31 -7.63 -4.30 5.80
CA LEU A 31 -6.65 -3.95 4.77
C LEU A 31 -5.72 -2.80 5.22
N GLY A 32 -6.26 -1.78 5.87
CA GLY A 32 -5.46 -0.71 6.47
C GLY A 32 -4.48 -1.23 7.53
N LEU A 33 -4.90 -2.18 8.37
CA LEU A 33 -4.04 -2.83 9.35
C LEU A 33 -2.95 -3.70 8.70
N VAL A 34 -3.24 -4.36 7.58
CA VAL A 34 -2.23 -5.12 6.82
C VAL A 34 -1.13 -4.20 6.30
N PHE A 35 -1.48 -3.09 5.64
CA PHE A 35 -0.48 -2.10 5.21
C PHE A 35 0.33 -1.53 6.37
N LEU A 36 -0.34 -1.25 7.50
CA LEU A 36 0.35 -0.78 8.70
C LEU A 36 1.34 -1.83 9.24
N ALA A 37 0.94 -3.10 9.27
CA ALA A 37 1.80 -4.19 9.72
C ALA A 37 3.01 -4.38 8.79
N MET A 38 2.82 -4.31 7.47
CA MET A 38 3.91 -4.34 6.49
C MET A 38 4.90 -3.20 6.76
N ALA A 39 4.42 -1.96 6.85
CA ALA A 39 5.27 -0.80 7.08
C ALA A 39 6.05 -0.88 8.39
N VAL A 40 5.39 -1.28 9.48
CA VAL A 40 6.02 -1.38 10.81
C VAL A 40 7.07 -2.48 10.83
N THR A 41 6.77 -3.65 10.27
CA THR A 41 7.72 -4.78 10.25
C THR A 41 8.93 -4.48 9.36
N GLN A 42 8.73 -3.85 8.19
CA GLN A 42 9.81 -3.36 7.34
C GLN A 42 10.63 -2.27 8.02
N LEU A 43 10.01 -1.35 8.78
CA LEU A 43 10.72 -0.31 9.52
C LEU A 43 11.58 -0.89 10.66
N ILE A 44 11.08 -1.91 11.37
CA ILE A 44 11.84 -2.54 12.46
C ILE A 44 13.01 -3.35 11.91
N SER A 45 12.82 -4.03 10.77
CA SER A 45 13.84 -4.82 10.08
C SER A 45 14.40 -4.09 8.85
N PHE A 46 14.68 -2.79 9.00
CA PHE A 46 15.01 -1.93 7.86
C PHE A 46 16.28 -2.38 7.14
N ASN A 47 17.32 -2.77 7.89
CA ASN A 47 18.59 -3.20 7.30
C ASN A 47 18.42 -4.49 6.48
N GLU A 48 17.64 -5.44 7.01
CA GLU A 48 17.34 -6.70 6.34
C GLU A 48 16.45 -6.46 5.11
N PHE A 49 15.50 -5.54 5.21
CA PHE A 49 14.64 -5.12 4.12
C PHE A 49 15.46 -4.50 2.98
N GLU A 50 16.46 -3.67 3.28
CA GLU A 50 17.39 -3.16 2.28
C GLU A 50 18.14 -4.26 1.55
N VAL A 51 18.60 -5.30 2.26
CA VAL A 51 19.26 -6.45 1.65
C VAL A 51 18.30 -7.16 0.69
N VAL A 52 17.03 -7.35 1.08
CA VAL A 52 16.01 -7.93 0.20
C VAL A 52 15.81 -7.10 -1.07
N LEU A 53 15.76 -5.76 -0.94
CA LEU A 53 15.66 -4.86 -2.10
C LEU A 53 16.92 -4.89 -2.98
N ALA A 54 18.11 -5.02 -2.39
CA ALA A 54 19.36 -5.16 -3.14
C ALA A 54 19.33 -6.43 -4.00
N VAL A 55 18.92 -7.55 -3.40
CA VAL A 55 18.73 -8.84 -4.11
C VAL A 55 17.65 -8.71 -5.18
N GLY A 56 16.60 -7.92 -4.93
CA GLY A 56 15.58 -7.55 -5.90
C GLY A 56 16.09 -6.71 -7.08
N GLY A 57 17.37 -6.33 -7.09
CA GLY A 57 18.02 -5.58 -8.16
C GLY A 57 17.79 -4.07 -8.10
N PHE A 58 17.39 -3.53 -6.93
CA PHE A 58 17.24 -2.09 -6.75
C PHE A 58 18.57 -1.45 -6.36
N GLY A 59 18.90 -0.34 -7.01
CA GLY A 59 19.97 0.56 -6.56
C GLY A 59 19.46 1.52 -5.49
N ASN A 60 20.37 2.03 -4.66
CA ASN A 60 20.06 3.00 -3.58
C ASN A 60 18.92 2.50 -2.66
N THR A 61 19.10 1.30 -2.12
CA THR A 61 18.09 0.53 -1.39
C THR A 61 17.49 1.27 -0.22
N SER A 62 18.26 2.10 0.50
CA SER A 62 17.76 2.85 1.65
C SER A 62 16.68 3.86 1.24
N VAL A 63 16.87 4.52 0.09
CA VAL A 63 15.88 5.46 -0.45
C VAL A 63 14.62 4.72 -0.89
N VAL A 64 14.78 3.60 -1.61
CA VAL A 64 13.64 2.78 -2.06
C VAL A 64 12.86 2.22 -0.87
N ALA A 65 13.55 1.69 0.13
CA ALA A 65 12.97 1.18 1.37
C ALA A 65 12.15 2.26 2.07
N THR A 66 12.72 3.45 2.24
CA THR A 66 12.05 4.59 2.85
C THR A 66 10.79 4.99 2.09
N ILE A 67 10.86 5.05 0.76
CA ILE A 67 9.69 5.39 -0.09
C ILE A 67 8.59 4.34 0.04
N LEU A 68 8.93 3.06 0.02
CA LEU A 68 7.96 1.97 0.16
C LEU A 68 7.27 2.01 1.52
N ILE A 69 8.02 2.14 2.60
CA ILE A 69 7.47 2.23 3.96
C ILE A 69 6.55 3.45 4.09
N LEU A 70 6.95 4.62 3.58
CA LEU A 70 6.11 5.82 3.61
C LEU A 70 4.84 5.64 2.76
N ALA A 71 4.93 5.00 1.60
CA ALA A 71 3.77 4.69 0.77
C ALA A 71 2.83 3.70 1.45
N GLU A 72 3.35 2.69 2.15
CA GLU A 72 2.56 1.74 2.94
C GLU A 72 1.85 2.41 4.11
N LEU A 73 2.54 3.28 4.86
CA LEU A 73 1.93 4.08 5.92
C LEU A 73 0.82 4.97 5.38
N LEU A 74 1.06 5.64 4.25
CA LEU A 74 0.08 6.49 3.60
C LEU A 74 -1.12 5.68 3.10
N ALA A 75 -0.90 4.49 2.53
CA ALA A 75 -1.96 3.56 2.15
C ALA A 75 -2.81 3.15 3.36
N ALA A 76 -2.17 2.78 4.47
CA ALA A 76 -2.85 2.41 5.72
C ALA A 76 -3.78 3.52 6.20
N VAL A 77 -3.31 4.78 6.23
CA VAL A 77 -4.10 5.94 6.66
C VAL A 77 -5.40 6.10 5.87
N GLY A 78 -5.41 5.77 4.57
CA GLY A 78 -6.62 5.90 3.74
C GLY A 78 -7.69 4.84 3.99
N PHE A 79 -7.30 3.67 4.48
CA PHE A 79 -8.21 2.56 4.79
C PHE A 79 -8.61 2.50 6.26
N LEU A 80 -7.82 3.09 7.15
CA LEU A 80 -8.23 3.34 8.52
C LEU A 80 -9.33 4.40 8.54
N ARG A 81 -10.35 4.22 9.38
CA ARG A 81 -11.56 5.09 9.43
C ARG A 81 -11.29 6.45 10.10
N LEU A 82 -10.23 7.11 9.68
CA LEU A 82 -9.77 8.39 10.19
C LEU A 82 -10.47 9.55 9.46
N ARG A 83 -10.62 10.67 10.16
CA ARG A 83 -11.02 11.95 9.56
C ARG A 83 -9.78 12.60 8.95
N ILE A 84 -9.67 12.58 7.63
CA ILE A 84 -8.53 13.10 6.88
C ILE A 84 -9.02 14.03 5.77
N SER A 85 -8.12 14.85 5.21
CA SER A 85 -8.45 15.70 4.07
C SER A 85 -8.67 14.87 2.80
N HIS A 86 -9.43 15.43 1.85
CA HIS A 86 -9.68 14.78 0.55
C HIS A 86 -8.38 14.45 -0.19
N LEU A 87 -7.44 15.40 -0.23
CA LEU A 87 -6.14 15.21 -0.87
C LEU A 87 -5.39 14.01 -0.25
N LEU A 88 -5.36 13.90 1.07
CA LEU A 88 -4.68 12.79 1.74
C LEU A 88 -5.35 11.45 1.39
N ARG A 89 -6.69 11.42 1.28
CA ARG A 89 -7.41 10.21 0.89
C ARG A 89 -7.10 9.76 -0.54
N VAL A 90 -6.95 10.70 -1.47
CA VAL A 90 -6.54 10.42 -2.85
C VAL A 90 -5.08 9.93 -2.89
N LEU A 91 -4.18 10.58 -2.15
CA LEU A 91 -2.78 10.16 -2.06
C LEU A 91 -2.66 8.76 -1.45
N SER A 92 -3.41 8.46 -0.39
CA SER A 92 -3.51 7.11 0.18
C SER A 92 -4.01 6.07 -0.82
N ALA A 93 -5.02 6.39 -1.63
CA ALA A 93 -5.52 5.49 -2.66
C ALA A 93 -4.45 5.20 -3.74
N ILE A 94 -3.73 6.23 -4.19
CA ILE A 94 -2.63 6.08 -5.15
C ILE A 94 -1.51 5.23 -4.55
N SER A 95 -1.10 5.52 -3.32
CA SER A 95 -0.07 4.76 -2.61
C SER A 95 -0.44 3.29 -2.42
N ALA A 96 -1.70 3.00 -2.07
CA ALA A 96 -2.17 1.63 -1.92
C ALA A 96 -2.07 0.81 -3.22
N VAL A 97 -2.47 1.40 -4.34
CA VAL A 97 -2.35 0.77 -5.66
C VAL A 97 -0.88 0.62 -6.05
N ALA A 98 -0.06 1.65 -5.81
CA ALA A 98 1.36 1.62 -6.14
C ALA A 98 2.11 0.54 -5.36
N VAL A 99 1.90 0.44 -4.05
CA VAL A 99 2.56 -0.56 -3.18
C VAL A 99 2.09 -1.97 -3.52
N SER A 100 0.77 -2.21 -3.59
CA SER A 100 0.26 -3.56 -3.90
C SER A 100 0.68 -4.01 -5.29
N GLY A 101 0.65 -3.10 -6.28
CA GLY A 101 1.16 -3.35 -7.62
C GLY A 101 2.67 -3.59 -7.66
N PHE A 102 3.46 -2.81 -6.92
CA PHE A 102 4.90 -2.99 -6.79
C PHE A 102 5.23 -4.40 -6.29
N TRP A 103 4.61 -4.82 -5.18
CA TRP A 103 4.87 -6.14 -4.60
C TRP A 103 4.45 -7.28 -5.53
N PHE A 104 3.33 -7.13 -6.24
CA PHE A 104 2.90 -8.11 -7.24
C PHE A 104 3.89 -8.22 -8.41
N VAL A 105 4.27 -7.09 -9.02
CA VAL A 105 5.20 -7.05 -10.15
C VAL A 105 6.57 -7.56 -9.75
N GLN A 106 7.09 -7.15 -8.59
CA GLN A 106 8.38 -7.59 -8.08
C GLN A 106 8.39 -9.09 -7.82
N ASN A 107 7.32 -9.65 -7.25
CA ASN A 107 7.23 -11.08 -7.01
C ASN A 107 7.18 -11.89 -8.32
N ILE A 108 6.41 -11.43 -9.32
CA ILE A 108 6.41 -12.04 -10.66
C ILE A 108 7.81 -11.98 -11.28
N ARG A 109 8.47 -10.83 -11.21
CA ARG A 109 9.82 -10.64 -11.74
C ARG A 109 10.81 -11.62 -11.09
N LEU A 110 10.82 -11.73 -9.76
CA LEU A 110 11.70 -12.68 -9.06
C LEU A 110 11.47 -14.12 -9.52
N ILE A 111 10.22 -14.53 -9.74
CA ILE A 111 9.91 -15.86 -10.27
C ILE A 111 10.39 -16.01 -11.71
N SER A 112 10.17 -15.01 -12.57
CA SER A 112 10.61 -15.00 -13.97
C SER A 112 12.13 -15.04 -14.11
N ASP A 113 12.85 -14.41 -13.19
CA ASP A 113 14.32 -14.39 -13.13
C ASP A 113 14.89 -15.70 -12.53
N GLY A 114 14.04 -16.68 -12.21
CA GLY A 114 14.46 -17.98 -11.68
C GLY A 114 14.88 -17.94 -10.21
N MET A 115 14.51 -16.90 -9.46
CA MET A 115 14.89 -16.74 -8.05
C MET A 115 14.00 -17.53 -7.08
N ALA A 116 13.00 -18.24 -7.59
CA ALA A 116 12.12 -19.09 -6.79
C ALA A 116 12.93 -20.20 -6.08
N GLY A 117 12.89 -20.19 -4.74
CA GLY A 117 13.66 -21.13 -3.90
C GLY A 117 15.13 -20.77 -3.70
N LEU A 118 15.67 -19.75 -4.39
CA LEU A 118 17.02 -19.23 -4.17
C LEU A 118 17.04 -18.12 -3.12
N ILE A 119 15.99 -17.31 -3.08
CA ILE A 119 15.84 -16.22 -2.12
C ILE A 119 14.90 -16.70 -1.00
N PRO A 120 15.31 -16.61 0.28
CA PRO A 120 14.46 -17.06 1.37
C PRO A 120 13.26 -16.12 1.60
N ASN A 121 13.40 -14.82 1.30
CA ASN A 121 12.43 -13.78 1.64
C ASN A 121 12.17 -12.77 0.50
N VAL A 122 10.90 -12.53 0.18
CA VAL A 122 10.43 -11.49 -0.75
C VAL A 122 10.25 -10.11 -0.11
N GLY A 123 10.25 -10.02 1.23
CA GLY A 123 10.33 -8.76 1.97
C GLY A 123 9.01 -8.07 2.30
N PHE A 124 7.85 -8.65 1.99
CA PHE A 124 6.53 -8.03 2.22
C PHE A 124 6.35 -7.51 3.65
N PHE A 125 6.84 -8.25 4.65
CA PHE A 125 6.75 -7.91 6.08
C PHE A 125 8.14 -7.85 6.73
N GLY A 126 9.14 -7.37 5.98
CA GLY A 126 10.53 -7.41 6.42
C GLY A 126 10.98 -8.83 6.77
N ASP A 127 11.74 -9.00 7.85
CA ASP A 127 12.28 -10.31 8.28
C ASP A 127 11.31 -11.11 9.19
N TYR A 128 10.15 -10.54 9.55
CA TYR A 128 9.23 -11.17 10.50
C TYR A 128 8.33 -12.23 9.88
N LEU A 129 8.02 -12.12 8.59
CA LEU A 129 7.28 -13.13 7.85
C LEU A 129 8.06 -13.47 6.58
N VAL A 130 9.03 -14.36 6.75
CA VAL A 130 9.86 -14.87 5.67
C VAL A 130 9.01 -15.71 4.71
N GLN A 131 8.95 -15.26 3.46
CA GLN A 131 8.26 -15.98 2.39
C GLN A 131 9.16 -16.02 1.16
N SER A 132 9.47 -17.22 0.65
CA SER A 132 10.25 -17.36 -0.58
C SER A 132 9.37 -17.03 -1.80
N PRO A 133 9.93 -16.42 -2.87
CA PRO A 133 9.18 -16.12 -4.07
C PRO A 133 8.69 -17.41 -4.72
N GLY A 134 7.39 -17.46 -5.03
CA GLY A 134 6.76 -18.58 -5.71
C GLY A 134 5.31 -18.30 -6.06
N TRP A 135 4.64 -19.25 -6.69
CA TRP A 135 3.23 -19.08 -7.11
C TRP A 135 2.29 -18.80 -5.93
N TRP A 136 2.62 -19.29 -4.73
CA TRP A 136 1.88 -18.97 -3.53
C TRP A 136 1.97 -17.48 -3.15
N THR A 137 3.16 -16.89 -3.15
CA THR A 137 3.33 -15.45 -2.89
C THR A 137 2.76 -14.58 -4.03
N THR A 138 2.72 -15.11 -5.26
CA THR A 138 2.02 -14.48 -6.39
C THR A 138 0.52 -14.38 -6.13
N LEU A 139 -0.11 -15.48 -5.68
CA LEU A 139 -1.53 -15.47 -5.36
C LEU A 139 -1.84 -14.54 -4.19
N GLN A 140 -0.98 -14.50 -3.17
CA GLN A 140 -1.13 -13.55 -2.05
C GLN A 140 -1.08 -12.09 -2.52
N THR A 141 -0.08 -11.72 -3.32
CA THR A 141 0.06 -10.34 -3.83
C THR A 141 -1.04 -9.97 -4.83
N ALA A 142 -1.49 -10.92 -5.66
CA ALA A 142 -2.66 -10.72 -6.52
C ALA A 142 -3.94 -10.49 -5.69
N ALA A 143 -4.14 -11.25 -4.62
CA ALA A 143 -5.25 -11.07 -3.70
C ALA A 143 -5.19 -9.70 -3.00
N LEU A 144 -4.00 -9.24 -2.62
CA LEU A 144 -3.80 -7.91 -2.05
C LEU A 144 -4.18 -6.80 -3.05
N VAL A 145 -3.72 -6.89 -4.31
CA VAL A 145 -4.10 -5.94 -5.37
C VAL A 145 -5.61 -5.94 -5.59
N PHE A 146 -6.23 -7.12 -5.70
CA PHE A 146 -7.69 -7.24 -5.83
C PHE A 146 -8.42 -6.60 -4.66
N TRP A 147 -7.96 -6.85 -3.42
CA TRP A 147 -8.57 -6.31 -2.21
C TRP A 147 -8.44 -4.79 -2.13
N VAL A 148 -7.31 -4.23 -2.56
CA VAL A 148 -7.11 -2.77 -2.70
C VAL A 148 -8.14 -2.20 -3.68
N ILE A 149 -8.21 -2.73 -4.90
CA ILE A 149 -9.13 -2.23 -5.93
C ILE A 149 -10.58 -2.34 -5.47
N TYR A 150 -10.95 -3.49 -4.89
CA TYR A 150 -12.28 -3.70 -4.33
C TYR A 150 -12.62 -2.70 -3.23
N SER A 151 -11.72 -2.48 -2.27
CA SER A 151 -11.92 -1.54 -1.16
C SER A 151 -12.01 -0.09 -1.64
N LEU A 152 -11.20 0.29 -2.65
CA LEU A 152 -11.28 1.62 -3.26
C LEU A 152 -12.61 1.84 -3.99
N ASN A 153 -13.13 0.82 -4.68
CA ASN A 153 -14.46 0.88 -5.29
C ASN A 153 -15.57 1.08 -4.25
N LEU A 154 -15.47 0.41 -3.09
CA LEU A 154 -16.40 0.63 -1.99
C LEU A 154 -16.31 2.05 -1.40
N MET A 155 -15.12 2.65 -1.41
CA MET A 155 -14.86 4.01 -0.90
C MET A 155 -15.00 5.11 -1.95
N ARG A 156 -15.45 4.78 -3.17
CA ARG A 156 -15.45 5.69 -4.33
C ARG A 156 -16.15 7.03 -4.07
N SER A 157 -17.29 7.02 -3.38
CA SER A 157 -18.02 8.24 -3.01
C SER A 157 -17.17 9.23 -2.23
N SER A 158 -16.23 8.73 -1.45
CA SER A 158 -15.34 9.57 -0.66
C SER A 158 -14.07 10.02 -1.38
N LEU A 159 -13.84 9.52 -2.59
CA LEU A 159 -12.76 9.90 -3.49
C LEU A 159 -13.23 10.89 -4.56
N SER A 160 -14.51 10.87 -4.95
CA SER A 160 -15.10 11.84 -5.87
C SER A 160 -15.24 13.23 -5.24
N LEU A 161 -14.89 14.26 -5.99
CA LEU A 161 -15.09 15.68 -5.61
C LEU A 161 -16.54 16.16 -5.77
N GLU A 162 -17.44 15.33 -6.30
CA GLU A 162 -18.77 15.76 -6.76
C GLU A 162 -19.77 16.10 -5.64
N GLU A 163 -19.47 15.74 -4.38
CA GLU A 163 -20.38 15.99 -3.25
C GLU A 163 -19.82 16.95 -2.17
N ALA A 164 -18.73 17.68 -2.44
CA ALA A 164 -18.08 18.59 -1.47
C ALA A 164 -18.24 20.09 -1.77
#